data_AF-A0A0K8SF06-F1
#
_entry.id   AF-A0A0K8SF06-F1
#
_cell.length_a   1.000
_cell.length_b   1.000
_cell.length_c   1.000
_cell.angle_alpha   90.00
_cell.angle_beta   90.00
_cell.angle_gamma   90.00
#
_symmetry.space_group_name_H-M   'P 1'
#
loop_
_entity.id
_entity.type
_entity.pdbx_description
1 polymer ?
#
loop_
_entity_poly.entity_id
_entity_poly.type
_entity_poly.pdbx_seq_one_letter_code
_entity_poly.pdbx_strand_id
1 'polypeptide(L)'
;MAFAFMCHHNVFLLYGSIENPDQSKWDKVTHYSVFVSFMIACLFGVTGYATFTGMSQGDLLENYCWGDDLMNAARIAFSLTILLTFPIECLVTRSVLSMAFRPIPHFLSTILIVGTAYLISISTDCLGVVLELNGVIAAVPLAFILPAASYLKLEDGSLLSRTKLPALGLALFGTVVALIGLFTVITNFSTSADRCIQGHWMPYCGASQNATR
;
A
#
# COMPACT_ATOMS: atom_id res chain seq x y z
N MET A 1 5.76 1.72 -5.07
CA MET A 1 6.67 1.66 -3.89
C MET A 1 6.16 2.45 -2.69
N ALA A 2 5.72 3.71 -2.82
CA ALA A 2 5.25 4.50 -1.67
C ALA A 2 4.16 3.81 -0.81
N PHE A 3 3.20 3.15 -1.46
CA PHE A 3 2.18 2.35 -0.78
C PHE A 3 2.77 1.22 0.08
N ALA A 4 3.77 0.48 -0.41
CA ALA A 4 4.34 -0.68 0.27
C ALA A 4 5.04 -0.34 1.61
N PHE A 5 5.47 0.91 1.77
CA PHE A 5 6.07 1.42 3.01
C PHE A 5 5.13 2.32 3.82
N MET A 6 3.83 2.31 3.52
CA MET A 6 2.86 3.07 4.28
C MET A 6 2.51 2.35 5.59
N CYS A 7 2.95 2.89 6.72
CA CYS A 7 2.52 2.46 8.06
C CYS A 7 2.03 3.62 8.95
N HIS A 8 2.00 4.85 8.41
CA HIS A 8 1.76 6.09 9.14
C HIS A 8 0.42 6.15 9.88
N HIS A 9 -0.63 5.49 9.38
CA HIS A 9 -1.96 5.49 10.00
C HIS A 9 -2.03 4.62 11.27
N ASN A 10 -1.16 3.61 11.38
CA ASN A 10 -1.11 2.66 12.50
C ASN A 10 0.01 2.97 13.50
N VAL A 11 0.88 3.95 13.17
CA VAL A 11 2.09 4.27 13.92
C VAL A 11 1.81 4.62 15.38
N PHE A 12 0.72 5.35 15.66
CA PHE A 12 0.35 5.75 17.01
C PHE A 12 -0.13 4.57 17.87
N LEU A 13 -0.85 3.62 17.27
CA LEU A 13 -1.28 2.41 17.97
C LEU A 13 -0.08 1.52 18.30
N LEU A 14 0.87 1.39 17.35
CA LEU A 14 2.11 0.65 17.56
C LEU A 14 3.02 1.31 18.62
N TYR A 15 3.11 2.64 18.63
CA TYR A 15 3.87 3.35 19.66
C TYR A 15 3.25 3.14 21.05
N GLY A 16 1.91 3.21 21.14
CA GLY A 16 1.17 3.02 22.39
C GLY A 16 1.15 1.57 22.90
N SER A 17 1.43 0.57 22.05
CA SER A 17 1.50 -0.83 22.45
C SER A 17 2.87 -1.26 22.99
N ILE A 18 3.91 -0.42 22.85
CA ILE A 18 5.25 -0.70 23.36
C ILE A 18 5.28 -0.54 24.89
N GLU A 19 5.86 -1.52 25.56
CA GLU A 19 6.08 -1.46 27.00
C GLU A 19 7.09 -0.35 27.37
N ASN A 20 6.64 0.60 28.18
CA ASN A 20 7.39 1.81 28.55
C ASN A 20 7.87 2.57 27.31
N PRO A 21 6.95 3.27 26.60
CA PRO A 21 7.24 3.90 25.32
C PRO A 21 8.24 5.04 25.49
N ASP A 22 9.36 4.94 24.76
CA ASP A 22 10.45 5.92 24.77
C ASP A 22 10.93 6.17 23.34
N GLN A 23 11.39 7.39 23.06
CA GLN A 23 11.82 7.79 21.72
C GLN A 23 13.03 7.00 21.21
N SER A 24 13.98 6.65 22.10
CA SER A 24 15.17 5.89 21.69
C SER A 24 14.86 4.44 21.34
N LYS A 25 13.85 3.84 22.00
CA LYS A 25 13.37 2.49 21.68
C LYS A 25 12.58 2.51 20.38
N TRP A 26 11.70 3.49 20.23
CA TRP A 26 10.90 3.67 19.02
C TRP A 26 11.77 3.82 17.78
N ASP A 27 12.78 4.69 17.84
CA ASP A 27 13.71 4.91 16.72
C ASP A 27 14.41 3.63 16.27
N LYS A 28 14.89 2.82 17.22
CA LYS A 28 15.51 1.51 16.91
C LYS A 28 14.50 0.56 16.27
N VAL A 29 13.31 0.41 16.86
CA VAL A 29 12.27 -0.51 16.36
C VAL A 29 11.86 -0.11 14.95
N THR A 30 11.62 1.17 14.70
CA THR A 30 11.25 1.68 13.37
C THR A 30 12.36 1.44 12.35
N HIS A 31 13.61 1.79 12.66
CA HIS A 31 14.73 1.62 11.73
C HIS A 31 14.96 0.15 11.35
N TYR A 32 15.00 -0.75 12.33
CA TYR A 32 15.16 -2.18 12.05
C TYR A 32 13.96 -2.73 11.26
N SER A 33 12.73 -2.33 11.61
CA SER A 33 11.52 -2.80 10.91
C SER A 33 11.52 -2.35 9.44
N VAL A 34 11.77 -1.06 9.18
CA VAL A 34 11.80 -0.52 7.81
C VAL A 34 12.92 -1.16 7.00
N PHE A 35 14.10 -1.36 7.59
CA PHE A 35 15.23 -1.99 6.91
C PHE A 35 14.92 -3.44 6.50
N VAL A 36 14.39 -4.24 7.42
CA VAL A 36 14.00 -5.63 7.14
C VAL A 36 12.89 -5.69 6.09
N SER A 37 11.86 -4.84 6.21
CA SER A 37 10.79 -4.75 5.20
C SER A 37 11.34 -4.38 3.82
N PHE A 38 12.31 -3.47 3.75
CA PHE A 38 12.96 -3.10 2.49
C PHE A 38 13.72 -4.27 1.87
N MET A 39 14.50 -5.01 2.65
CA MET A 39 15.21 -6.20 2.17
C MET A 39 14.24 -7.26 1.62
N ILE A 40 13.15 -7.52 2.34
CA ILE A 40 12.13 -8.48 1.91
C ILE A 40 11.45 -7.99 0.62
N ALA A 41 11.04 -6.72 0.55
CA ALA A 41 10.43 -6.13 -0.64
C ALA A 41 11.35 -6.20 -1.86
N CYS A 42 12.65 -5.93 -1.69
CA CYS A 42 13.64 -6.07 -2.76
C CYS A 42 13.78 -7.53 -3.19
N LEU A 43 13.85 -8.47 -2.26
CA LEU A 43 13.96 -9.90 -2.57
C LEU A 43 12.75 -10.38 -3.40
N PHE A 44 11.53 -10.07 -2.96
CA PHE A 44 10.31 -10.42 -3.70
C PHE A 44 10.21 -9.70 -5.05
N GLY A 45 10.56 -8.42 -5.11
CA GLY A 45 10.53 -7.64 -6.34
C GLY A 45 11.52 -8.16 -7.39
N VAL A 46 12.77 -8.43 -6.99
CA VAL A 46 13.82 -8.93 -7.89
C VAL A 46 13.53 -10.36 -8.32
N THR A 47 13.20 -11.26 -7.39
CA THR A 47 12.92 -12.66 -7.76
C THR A 47 11.62 -12.77 -8.56
N GLY A 48 10.58 -12.04 -8.20
CA GLY A 48 9.33 -11.98 -8.97
C GLY A 48 9.54 -11.48 -10.40
N TYR A 49 10.30 -10.41 -10.58
CA TYR A 49 10.62 -9.91 -11.92
C TYR A 49 11.55 -10.84 -12.69
N ALA A 50 12.56 -11.45 -12.06
CA ALA A 50 13.48 -12.38 -12.71
C ALA A 50 12.76 -13.63 -13.25
N THR A 51 11.72 -14.09 -12.56
CA THR A 51 10.94 -15.28 -12.96
C THR A 51 10.03 -15.01 -14.16
N PHE A 52 9.32 -13.88 -14.18
CA PHE A 52 8.27 -13.60 -15.19
C PHE A 52 8.67 -12.57 -16.25
N THR A 53 9.71 -11.78 -15.99
CA THR A 53 10.27 -10.77 -16.89
C THR A 53 9.20 -9.80 -17.42
N GLY A 54 9.00 -9.73 -18.74
CA GLY A 54 8.03 -8.83 -19.38
C GLY A 54 6.56 -9.22 -19.18
N MET A 55 6.26 -10.37 -18.57
CA MET A 55 4.91 -10.89 -18.37
C MET A 55 4.40 -10.72 -16.93
N SER A 56 5.04 -9.90 -16.10
CA SER A 56 4.66 -9.73 -14.69
C SER A 56 3.38 -8.91 -14.53
N GLN A 57 2.35 -9.50 -13.90
CA GLN A 57 1.17 -8.77 -13.45
C GLN A 57 1.36 -8.01 -12.13
N GLY A 58 0.41 -7.10 -11.84
CA GLY A 58 0.37 -6.32 -10.60
C GLY A 58 0.10 -7.16 -9.34
N ASP A 59 -0.59 -8.29 -9.49
CA ASP A 59 -0.59 -9.36 -8.50
C ASP A 59 0.41 -10.44 -8.95
N LEU A 60 1.47 -10.64 -8.18
CA LEU A 60 2.51 -11.62 -8.50
C LEU A 60 1.98 -13.06 -8.47
N LEU A 61 0.98 -13.35 -7.63
CA LEU A 61 0.41 -14.69 -7.49
C LEU A 61 -0.40 -15.10 -8.72
N GLU A 62 -0.94 -14.14 -9.49
CA GLU A 62 -1.70 -14.41 -10.71
C GLU A 62 -0.80 -14.89 -11.87
N ASN A 63 0.52 -14.60 -11.80
CA ASN A 63 1.47 -15.11 -12.79
C ASN A 63 1.70 -16.62 -12.69
N TYR A 64 1.47 -17.23 -11.54
CA TYR A 64 1.69 -18.67 -11.38
C TYR A 64 0.50 -19.50 -11.84
N CYS A 65 0.76 -20.69 -12.38
CA CYS A 65 -0.30 -21.57 -12.88
C CYS A 65 -1.19 -22.12 -11.75
N TRP A 66 -2.44 -22.43 -12.07
CA TRP A 66 -3.40 -23.00 -11.10
C TRP A 66 -3.08 -24.46 -10.73
N GLY A 67 -2.26 -25.16 -11.53
CA GLY A 67 -1.82 -26.52 -11.24
C GLY A 67 -0.62 -26.60 -10.27
N ASP A 68 -0.13 -25.47 -9.77
CA ASP A 68 0.98 -25.43 -8.80
C ASP A 68 0.42 -25.48 -7.37
N ASP A 69 0.51 -26.66 -6.74
CA ASP A 69 0.01 -26.89 -5.39
C ASP A 69 0.70 -26.03 -4.32
N LEU A 70 2.01 -25.77 -4.47
CA LEU A 70 2.76 -24.92 -3.54
C LEU A 70 2.25 -23.48 -3.64
N MET A 71 2.01 -22.99 -4.85
CA MET A 71 1.47 -21.65 -5.03
C MET A 71 0.00 -21.54 -4.61
N ASN A 72 -0.80 -22.59 -4.81
CA ASN A 72 -2.17 -22.64 -4.28
C ASN A 72 -2.17 -22.57 -2.74
N ALA A 73 -1.24 -23.25 -2.08
CA ALA A 73 -1.05 -23.11 -0.64
C ALA A 73 -0.65 -21.67 -0.25
N ALA A 74 0.23 -21.03 -1.03
CA ALA A 74 0.62 -19.63 -0.81
C ALA A 74 -0.57 -18.66 -0.99
N ARG A 75 -1.44 -18.86 -1.98
CA ARG A 75 -2.68 -18.09 -2.19
C ARG A 75 -3.62 -18.19 -0.98
N ILE A 76 -3.78 -19.39 -0.43
CA ILE A 76 -4.59 -19.61 0.78
C ILE A 76 -3.98 -18.88 1.98
N ALA A 77 -2.67 -19.01 2.21
CA ALA A 77 -1.99 -18.34 3.31
C ALA A 77 -2.04 -16.81 3.20
N PHE A 78 -1.86 -16.28 1.99
CA PHE A 78 -2.00 -14.85 1.70
C PHE A 78 -3.43 -14.36 1.96
N SER A 79 -4.44 -15.11 1.50
CA SER A 79 -5.85 -14.79 1.72
C SER A 79 -6.21 -14.79 3.21
N LEU A 80 -5.72 -15.77 3.97
CA LEU A 80 -5.89 -15.82 5.43
C LEU A 80 -5.23 -14.61 6.10
N THR A 81 -4.04 -14.22 5.64
CA THR A 81 -3.34 -13.04 6.17
C THR A 81 -4.14 -11.76 5.93
N ILE A 82 -4.69 -11.57 4.72
CA ILE A 82 -5.57 -10.43 4.41
C ILE A 82 -6.82 -10.45 5.30
N LEU A 83 -7.46 -11.63 5.45
CA LEU A 83 -8.64 -11.79 6.29
C LEU A 83 -8.37 -11.39 7.75
N LEU A 84 -7.21 -11.74 8.29
CA LEU A 84 -6.81 -11.37 9.66
C LEU A 84 -6.38 -9.91 9.80
N THR A 85 -5.89 -9.29 8.72
CA THR A 85 -5.47 -7.88 8.71
C THR A 85 -6.67 -6.94 8.60
N PHE A 86 -7.71 -7.33 7.87
CA PHE A 86 -8.88 -6.49 7.61
C PHE A 86 -9.60 -5.95 8.88
N PRO A 87 -9.81 -6.73 9.95
CA PRO A 87 -10.38 -6.22 11.20
C PRO A 87 -9.55 -5.12 11.88
N ILE A 88 -8.21 -5.21 11.80
CA ILE A 88 -7.30 -4.23 12.39
C ILE A 88 -7.44 -2.90 11.64
N GLU A 89 -7.49 -2.93 10.32
CA GLU A 89 -7.68 -1.73 9.50
C GLU A 89 -9.06 -1.10 9.69
N CYS A 90 -10.09 -1.93 9.90
CA CYS A 90 -11.43 -1.45 10.26
C CYS A 90 -11.44 -0.70 11.60
N LEU A 91 -10.65 -1.15 12.59
CA LEU A 91 -10.52 -0.49 13.89
C LEU A 91 -9.91 0.91 13.73
N VAL A 92 -8.86 1.03 12.92
CA VAL A 92 -8.15 2.29 12.68
C VAL A 92 -9.06 3.27 11.94
N THR A 93 -9.70 2.80 10.86
CA THR A 93 -10.64 3.60 10.06
C THR A 93 -11.79 4.12 10.91
N ARG A 94 -12.33 3.29 11.81
CA ARG A 94 -13.38 3.70 12.76
C ARG A 94 -12.90 4.79 13.71
N SER A 95 -11.69 4.65 14.26
CA SER A 95 -11.10 5.67 15.15
C SER A 95 -10.95 7.01 14.43
N VAL A 96 -10.43 7.00 13.20
CA VAL A 96 -10.29 8.20 12.36
C VAL A 96 -11.65 8.83 12.05
N LEU A 97 -12.66 8.02 11.68
CA LEU A 97 -13.99 8.51 11.36
C LEU A 97 -14.67 9.18 12.57
N SER A 98 -14.49 8.61 13.78
CA SER A 98 -15.01 9.18 15.02
C SER A 98 -14.29 10.46 15.47
N MET A 99 -13.05 10.67 15.01
CA MET A 99 -12.28 11.88 15.26
C MET A 99 -12.62 12.98 14.24
N ALA A 100 -12.85 12.61 12.98
CA ALA A 100 -13.18 13.56 11.91
C ALA A 100 -14.65 14.00 11.93
N PHE A 101 -15.57 13.10 12.31
CA PHE A 101 -17.01 13.35 12.36
C PHE A 101 -17.56 13.10 13.76
N ARG A 102 -18.86 13.37 13.96
CA ARG A 102 -19.54 13.01 15.20
C ARG A 102 -19.49 11.49 15.42
N PRO A 103 -19.39 11.02 16.67
CA PRO A 103 -19.37 9.60 16.97
C PRO A 103 -20.64 8.93 16.44
N ILE A 104 -20.48 8.08 15.43
CA ILE A 104 -21.54 7.24 14.89
C ILE A 104 -21.58 5.89 15.60
N PRO A 105 -22.75 5.22 15.66
CA PRO A 105 -22.85 3.88 16.25
C PRO A 105 -21.88 2.90 15.59
N HIS A 106 -21.25 2.04 16.39
CA HIS A 106 -20.24 1.09 15.90
C HIS A 106 -20.77 0.19 14.78
N PHE A 107 -22.01 -0.27 14.88
CA PHE A 107 -22.66 -1.08 13.86
C PHE A 107 -22.73 -0.35 12.50
N LEU A 108 -23.17 0.91 12.50
CA LEU A 108 -23.28 1.70 11.28
C LEU A 108 -21.91 2.01 10.66
N SER A 109 -20.91 2.34 11.50
CA SER A 109 -19.54 2.58 11.01
C SER A 109 -18.97 1.34 10.31
N THR A 110 -19.23 0.16 10.86
CA THR A 110 -18.70 -1.10 10.31
C THR A 110 -19.39 -1.44 9.00
N ILE A 111 -20.72 -1.28 8.91
CA ILE A 111 -21.46 -1.47 7.65
C ILE A 111 -20.96 -0.52 6.57
N LEU A 112 -20.71 0.74 6.91
CA LEU A 112 -20.23 1.73 5.94
C LEU A 112 -18.82 1.40 5.44
N ILE A 113 -17.91 1.03 6.35
CA ILE A 113 -16.52 0.66 6.00
C ILE A 113 -16.51 -0.60 5.12
N VAL A 114 -17.17 -1.68 5.56
CA VAL A 114 -17.21 -2.94 4.82
C VAL A 114 -17.98 -2.79 3.50
N GLY A 115 -19.09 -2.06 3.51
CA GLY A 115 -19.89 -1.80 2.31
C GLY A 115 -19.12 -1.01 1.26
N THR A 116 -18.38 0.03 1.64
CA THR A 116 -17.53 0.78 0.70
C THR A 116 -16.37 -0.06 0.18
N ALA A 117 -15.71 -0.85 1.04
CA ALA A 117 -14.67 -1.78 0.60
C ALA A 117 -15.20 -2.82 -0.40
N TYR A 118 -16.39 -3.37 -0.15
CA TYR A 118 -17.06 -4.30 -1.07
C TYR A 118 -17.41 -3.63 -2.41
N LEU A 119 -17.96 -2.41 -2.38
CA LEU A 119 -18.28 -1.66 -3.60
C LEU A 119 -17.04 -1.39 -4.45
N ILE A 120 -15.91 -1.04 -3.83
CA ILE A 120 -14.64 -0.88 -4.54
C ILE A 120 -14.20 -2.23 -5.13
N SER A 121 -14.26 -3.31 -4.34
CA SER A 121 -13.86 -4.64 -4.78
C SER A 121 -14.64 -5.15 -5.99
N ILE A 122 -15.94 -4.86 -6.12
CA ILE A 122 -16.73 -5.27 -7.30
C ILE A 122 -16.58 -4.33 -8.49
N SER A 123 -16.04 -3.12 -8.27
CA SER A 123 -15.89 -2.11 -9.32
C SER A 123 -14.55 -2.23 -10.06
N THR A 124 -13.58 -2.97 -9.50
CA THR A 124 -12.24 -3.09 -10.08
C THR A 124 -11.67 -4.49 -9.89
N ASP A 125 -11.22 -5.07 -10.99
CA ASP A 125 -10.53 -6.36 -11.06
C ASP A 125 -9.00 -6.17 -11.03
N CYS A 126 -8.52 -4.92 -11.06
CA CYS A 126 -7.10 -4.59 -11.16
C CYS A 126 -6.49 -4.20 -9.82
N LEU A 127 -5.96 -5.17 -9.05
CA LEU A 127 -5.25 -4.87 -7.80
C LEU A 127 -4.14 -3.84 -8.02
N GLY A 128 -3.32 -3.98 -9.07
CA GLY A 128 -2.21 -3.07 -9.35
C GLY A 128 -2.61 -1.60 -9.48
N VAL A 129 -3.72 -1.31 -10.19
CA VAL A 129 -4.23 0.06 -10.38
C VAL A 129 -4.72 0.65 -9.06
N VAL A 130 -5.43 -0.15 -8.24
CA VAL A 130 -5.89 0.28 -6.91
C VAL A 130 -4.71 0.62 -6.00
N LEU A 131 -3.68 -0.23 -5.98
CA LEU A 131 -2.48 0.00 -5.19
C LEU A 131 -1.70 1.23 -5.66
N GLU A 132 -1.64 1.48 -6.97
CA GLU A 132 -1.00 2.67 -7.54
C GLU A 132 -1.76 3.95 -7.15
N LEU A 133 -3.09 3.97 -7.33
CA LEU A 133 -3.96 5.07 -6.93
C LEU A 133 -3.83 5.39 -5.44
N ASN A 134 -3.88 4.36 -4.59
CA ASN A 134 -3.72 4.54 -3.15
C ASN A 134 -2.32 5.08 -2.80
N GLY A 135 -1.28 4.63 -3.52
CA GLY A 135 0.06 5.16 -3.40
C GLY A 135 0.13 6.68 -3.66
N VAL A 136 -0.49 7.13 -4.74
CA VAL A 136 -0.46 8.54 -5.15
C VAL A 136 -1.36 9.42 -4.27
N ILE A 137 -2.58 8.98 -3.98
CA ILE A 137 -3.61 9.79 -3.31
C ILE A 137 -3.42 9.79 -1.80
N ALA A 138 -3.02 8.67 -1.20
CA ALA A 138 -2.88 8.55 0.25
C ALA A 138 -1.40 8.52 0.70
N ALA A 139 -0.57 7.65 0.12
CA ALA A 139 0.79 7.44 0.62
C ALA A 139 1.66 8.68 0.47
N VAL A 140 1.66 9.30 -0.72
CA VAL A 140 2.53 10.44 -1.00
C VAL A 140 2.20 11.65 -0.11
N PRO A 141 0.94 12.08 0.04
CA PRO A 141 0.61 13.16 0.97
C PRO A 141 0.95 12.83 2.43
N LEU A 142 0.65 11.62 2.90
CA LEU A 142 0.91 11.25 4.29
C LEU A 142 2.41 11.14 4.61
N ALA A 143 3.23 10.64 3.68
CA ALA A 143 4.65 10.42 3.92
C ALA A 143 5.52 11.66 3.64
N PHE A 144 5.16 12.49 2.66
CA PHE A 144 6.02 13.60 2.21
C PHE A 144 5.44 14.98 2.54
N ILE A 145 4.13 15.18 2.36
CA ILE A 145 3.51 16.51 2.47
C ILE A 145 3.14 16.83 3.92
N LEU A 146 2.47 15.90 4.61
CA LEU A 146 1.99 16.10 5.97
C LEU A 146 3.11 16.33 7.00
N PRO A 147 4.17 15.51 7.08
CA PRO A 147 5.26 15.76 8.03
C PRO A 147 6.01 17.06 7.72
N ALA A 148 6.21 17.37 6.42
CA ALA A 148 6.82 18.63 6.01
C ALA A 148 5.97 19.85 6.41
N ALA A 149 4.66 19.80 6.18
CA ALA A 149 3.74 20.87 6.55
C ALA A 149 3.68 21.07 8.08
N SER A 150 3.67 19.98 8.85
CA SER A 150 3.73 20.03 10.31
C SER A 150 5.02 20.67 10.79
N TYR A 151 6.17 20.29 10.23
CA TYR A 151 7.46 20.87 10.59
C TYR A 151 7.53 22.38 10.25
N LEU A 152 7.06 22.77 9.06
CA LEU A 152 7.04 24.18 8.63
C LEU A 152 6.14 25.07 9.51
N LYS A 153 5.08 24.50 10.08
CA LYS A 153 4.16 25.19 11.02
C LYS A 153 4.68 25.25 12.45
N LEU A 154 5.43 24.25 12.91
CA LEU A 154 5.90 24.17 14.29
C LEU A 154 7.23 24.91 14.52
N GLU A 155 8.11 24.93 13.53
CA GLU A 155 9.37 25.65 13.61
C GLU A 155 9.13 27.16 13.42
N ASP A 156 9.70 28.01 14.27
CA ASP A 156 9.56 29.47 14.16
C ASP A 156 10.51 30.05 13.09
N GLY A 157 10.10 31.15 12.45
CA GLY A 157 10.94 31.89 11.48
C GLY A 157 10.49 31.81 10.02
N SER A 158 11.22 32.52 9.15
CA SER A 158 10.89 32.66 7.72
C SER A 158 10.91 31.32 6.99
N LEU A 159 9.98 31.14 6.03
CA LEU A 159 9.86 29.92 5.21
C LEU A 159 11.14 29.59 4.42
N LEU A 160 11.99 30.58 4.17
CA LEU A 160 13.25 30.43 3.43
C LEU A 160 14.49 30.27 4.33
N SER A 161 14.30 30.03 5.63
CA SER A 161 15.40 29.71 6.55
C SER A 161 16.10 28.41 6.14
N ARG A 162 17.42 28.32 6.38
CA ARG A 162 18.21 27.10 6.12
C ARG A 162 17.73 25.88 6.90
N THR A 163 17.02 26.08 8.00
CA THR A 163 16.40 25.01 8.79
C THR A 163 15.11 24.47 8.16
N LYS A 164 14.33 25.32 7.49
CA LYS A 164 13.05 24.97 6.85
C LYS A 164 13.17 24.51 5.39
N LEU A 165 14.29 24.84 4.74
CA LEU A 165 14.59 24.46 3.36
C LEU A 165 14.45 22.96 3.07
N PRO A 166 14.97 22.03 3.92
CA PRO A 166 14.79 20.60 3.70
C PRO A 166 13.32 20.16 3.72
N ALA A 167 12.53 20.67 4.67
CA ALA A 167 11.10 20.37 4.76
C ALA A 167 10.31 20.93 3.57
N LEU A 168 10.62 22.15 3.14
CA LEU A 168 10.03 22.75 1.95
C LEU A 168 10.36 21.94 0.68
N GLY A 169 11.61 21.50 0.54
CA GLY A 169 12.05 20.63 -0.55
C GLY A 169 11.31 19.29 -0.56
N LEU A 170 11.11 18.67 0.61
CA LEU A 170 10.37 17.43 0.77
C LEU A 170 8.90 17.57 0.37
N ALA A 171 8.25 18.65 0.80
CA ALA A 171 6.87 18.94 0.42
C ALA A 171 6.73 19.14 -1.10
N LEU A 172 7.62 19.94 -1.70
CA LEU A 172 7.60 20.20 -3.15
C LEU A 172 7.86 18.92 -3.96
N PHE A 173 8.82 18.09 -3.53
CA PHE A 173 9.07 16.78 -4.12
C PHE A 173 7.81 15.90 -4.05
N GLY A 174 7.18 15.80 -2.88
CA GLY A 174 5.94 15.05 -2.70
C GLY A 174 4.82 15.54 -3.62
N THR A 175 4.62 16.85 -3.73
CA THR A 175 3.61 17.43 -4.63
C THR A 175 3.89 17.10 -6.10
N VAL A 176 5.14 17.26 -6.56
CA VAL A 176 5.52 16.94 -7.94
C VAL A 176 5.31 15.46 -8.24
N VAL A 177 5.75 14.57 -7.35
CA VAL A 177 5.56 13.12 -7.50
C VAL A 177 4.07 12.75 -7.52
N ALA A 178 3.25 13.36 -6.66
CA ALA A 178 1.80 13.12 -6.66
C ALA A 178 1.15 13.56 -7.99
N LEU A 179 1.51 14.72 -8.53
CA LEU A 179 0.97 15.22 -9.79
C LEU A 179 1.38 14.35 -10.98
N ILE A 180 2.67 13.99 -11.06
CA ILE A 180 3.17 13.10 -12.11
C ILE A 180 2.51 11.73 -12.00
N GLY A 181 2.45 11.14 -10.80
CA GLY A 181 1.82 9.84 -10.57
C GLY A 181 0.32 9.83 -10.91
N LEU A 182 -0.41 10.89 -10.55
CA LEU A 182 -1.82 11.01 -10.90
C LEU A 182 -2.00 11.12 -12.42
N PHE A 183 -1.14 11.90 -13.08
CA PHE A 183 -1.14 12.03 -14.53
C PHE A 183 -0.85 10.69 -15.23
N THR A 184 0.15 9.92 -14.77
CA THR A 184 0.47 8.61 -15.35
C THR A 184 -0.67 7.62 -15.17
N VAL A 185 -1.31 7.60 -13.99
CA VAL A 185 -2.46 6.72 -13.74
C VAL A 185 -3.63 7.07 -14.65
N ILE A 186 -3.99 8.35 -14.79
CA ILE A 186 -5.13 8.78 -15.62
C ILE A 186 -4.87 8.46 -17.10
N THR A 187 -3.67 8.77 -17.59
CA THR A 187 -3.32 8.56 -19.01
C THR A 187 -3.21 7.10 -19.39
N ASN A 188 -2.72 6.26 -18.49
CA ASN A 188 -2.57 4.82 -18.73
C ASN A 188 -3.76 4.02 -18.20
N PHE A 189 -4.81 4.64 -17.68
CA PHE A 189 -5.93 3.95 -17.03
C PHE A 189 -6.54 2.87 -17.93
N SER A 190 -6.84 3.24 -19.19
CA SER A 190 -7.42 2.30 -20.17
C SER A 190 -6.45 1.16 -20.52
N THR A 191 -5.16 1.47 -20.77
CA THR A 191 -4.17 0.45 -21.11
C THR A 191 -3.83 -0.47 -19.93
N SER A 192 -3.83 0.05 -18.70
CA SER A 192 -3.61 -0.72 -17.48
C SER A 192 -4.81 -1.62 -17.19
N ALA A 193 -6.03 -1.14 -17.42
CA ALA A 193 -7.24 -1.96 -17.30
C ALA A 193 -7.24 -3.14 -18.29
N ASP A 194 -6.81 -2.91 -19.54
CA ASP A 194 -6.72 -3.96 -20.56
C ASP A 194 -5.65 -5.03 -20.27
N ARG A 195 -4.63 -4.70 -19.47
CA ARG A 195 -3.54 -5.63 -19.08
C ARG A 195 -3.87 -6.49 -17.85
N CYS A 196 -4.96 -6.19 -17.15
CA CYS A 196 -5.42 -7.00 -16.03
C CYS A 196 -6.17 -8.22 -16.56
N ILE A 197 -5.44 -9.32 -16.73
CA ILE A 197 -6.02 -10.59 -17.13
C ILE A 197 -6.39 -11.32 -15.83
N GLN A 198 -7.60 -11.11 -15.32
CA GLN A 198 -8.10 -11.84 -14.14
C GLN A 198 -8.71 -13.17 -14.56
N GLY A 199 -8.21 -14.29 -14.03
CA GLY A 199 -8.83 -15.61 -14.22
C GLY A 199 -8.64 -16.25 -15.61
N HIS A 200 -7.73 -15.71 -16.43
CA HIS A 200 -7.33 -16.32 -17.70
C HIS A 200 -5.93 -16.92 -17.56
N TRP A 201 -5.73 -18.11 -18.12
CA TRP A 201 -4.46 -18.81 -18.03
C TRP A 201 -3.34 -18.02 -18.69
N MET A 202 -2.22 -17.86 -17.98
CA MET A 202 -1.00 -17.31 -18.58
C MET A 202 -0.59 -18.18 -19.78
N PRO A 203 -0.09 -17.61 -20.89
CA PRO A 203 0.22 -18.36 -22.12
C PRO A 203 1.14 -19.56 -21.90
N TYR A 204 2.09 -19.44 -20.97
CA TYR A 204 3.02 -20.51 -20.60
C TYR A 204 2.40 -21.61 -19.72
N CYS A 205 1.26 -21.36 -19.06
CA CYS A 205 0.54 -22.39 -18.32
C CYS A 205 -0.18 -23.38 -19.25
N GLY A 206 -0.64 -22.92 -20.42
CA GLY A 206 -1.30 -23.77 -21.42
C GLY A 206 -0.34 -24.73 -22.14
N ALA A 207 0.92 -24.34 -22.34
CA ALA A 207 1.93 -25.20 -22.96
C ALA A 207 2.28 -26.45 -22.12
N SER A 208 2.14 -26.35 -20.79
CA SER A 208 2.36 -27.47 -19.86
C SER A 208 1.32 -28.59 -19.99
N GLN A 209 0.05 -28.24 -20.26
CA GLN A 209 -1.02 -29.25 -20.40
C GLN A 209 -0.92 -30.09 -21.69
N ASN A 210 -0.34 -29.56 -22.76
CA ASN A 210 -0.12 -30.30 -24.01
C ASN A 210 1.12 -31.21 -23.99
N ALA A 211 2.02 -31.05 -23.02
CA ALA A 211 3.22 -31.89 -22.89
C ALA A 211 2.98 -33.17 -22.05
N THR A 212 1.86 -33.22 -21.32
CA THR A 212 1.44 -34.35 -20.47
C THR A 212 0.28 -35.17 -21.06
N ARG A 213 -0.07 -34.96 -22.33
CA ARG A 213 -1.15 -35.70 -23.01
C ARG A 213 -0.66 -36.43 -24.25
#